data_AF-A0A535L453-F1
#
_entry.id   AF-A0A535L453-F1
#
_cell.length_a   1.000
_cell.length_b   1.000
_cell.length_c   1.000
_cell.angle_alpha   90.00
_cell.angle_beta   90.00
_cell.angle_gamma   90.00
#
_symmetry.space_group_name_H-M   'P 1'
#
loop_
_entity.id
_entity.type
_entity.pdbx_description
1 polymer ?
#
loop_
_entity_poly.entity_id
_entity_poly.type
_entity_poly.pdbx_seq_one_letter_code
_entity_poly.pdbx_strand_id
1 'polypeptide(L)'
;WNSILFADGTLSRLPRATCEIQGYVYDAKMRAAHLAREFWHDPELADRLEKEAAELKHRFNRDFWLEDREFFALAIDGDGRKVDALTSNIGHLLWSGIVEEDKAEAVVRHLMGPHLYSGWGVRTMAEGEGGYNPIGYHLGTIWPHDNAFIAMGLRRYGYREEAARVAMGMLEAATYFKGRLPEAFAGYPRQLTEFPVEYPTACSPQAWASGAPLLLLRAILGLEPIGDHLLVDPAIPSMLGQLELLDIPGRWGRIDAFGRGRVNIPAVGDSAPLS
;
A
#
# COMPACT_ATOMS: atom_id res chain seq x y z
N TRP A 1 -9.31 -4.63 -18.84
CA TRP A 1 -10.47 -5.55 -18.89
C TRP A 1 -10.25 -6.82 -18.08
N ASN A 2 -9.02 -7.35 -18.01
CA ASN A 2 -8.65 -8.61 -17.36
C ASN A 2 -7.97 -8.45 -15.98
N SER A 3 -8.26 -7.40 -15.21
CA SER A 3 -7.53 -7.10 -13.95
C SER A 3 -8.19 -7.67 -12.68
N ILE A 4 -9.43 -8.14 -12.76
CA ILE A 4 -10.16 -8.73 -11.62
C ILE A 4 -10.46 -10.19 -11.96
N LEU A 5 -9.54 -11.07 -11.59
CA LEU A 5 -9.58 -12.51 -11.87
C LEU A 5 -9.72 -13.29 -10.58
N PHE A 6 -10.38 -14.45 -10.64
CA PHE A 6 -10.29 -15.45 -9.58
C PHE A 6 -8.90 -16.09 -9.57
N ALA A 7 -8.61 -16.83 -8.51
CA ALA A 7 -7.31 -17.47 -8.34
C ALA A 7 -6.97 -18.49 -9.43
N ASP A 8 -7.98 -19.10 -10.05
CA ASP A 8 -7.83 -19.99 -11.21
C ASP A 8 -7.61 -19.26 -12.55
N GLY A 9 -7.58 -17.92 -12.53
CA GLY A 9 -7.43 -17.07 -13.71
C GLY A 9 -8.74 -16.77 -14.44
N THR A 10 -9.89 -17.28 -13.97
CA THR A 10 -11.18 -16.98 -14.59
C THR A 10 -11.61 -15.53 -14.33
N LEU A 11 -12.30 -14.93 -15.30
CA LEU A 11 -12.73 -13.53 -15.21
C LEU A 11 -13.98 -13.39 -14.32
N SER A 12 -13.91 -12.46 -13.37
CA SER A 12 -15.07 -12.08 -12.54
C SER A 12 -16.18 -11.40 -13.35
N ARG A 13 -17.44 -11.67 -12.95
CA ARG A 13 -18.61 -11.07 -13.61
C ARG A 13 -18.89 -9.64 -13.13
N LEU A 14 -19.43 -8.82 -14.03
CA LEU A 14 -19.92 -7.48 -13.71
C LEU A 14 -21.35 -7.53 -13.12
N PRO A 15 -21.75 -6.55 -12.28
CA PRO A 15 -20.91 -5.50 -11.68
C PRO A 15 -19.96 -6.07 -10.61
N ARG A 16 -18.90 -5.33 -10.26
CA ARG A 16 -17.90 -5.76 -9.26
C ARG A 16 -17.81 -4.74 -8.14
N ALA A 17 -17.98 -5.19 -6.91
CA ALA A 17 -17.68 -4.41 -5.72
C ALA A 17 -16.25 -4.70 -5.30
N THR A 18 -15.28 -3.91 -5.78
CA THR A 18 -13.86 -4.11 -5.48
C THR A 18 -13.53 -3.63 -4.06
N CYS A 19 -12.58 -4.30 -3.42
CA CYS A 19 -12.26 -4.09 -2.01
C CYS A 19 -11.69 -2.69 -1.73
N GLU A 20 -10.82 -2.17 -2.60
CA GLU A 20 -10.16 -0.88 -2.40
C GLU A 20 -11.16 0.27 -2.36
N ILE A 21 -12.23 0.19 -3.16
CA ILE A 21 -13.30 1.21 -3.15
C ILE A 21 -14.03 1.22 -1.80
N GLN A 22 -14.23 0.06 -1.16
CA GLN A 22 -14.83 0.01 0.18
C GLN A 22 -13.93 0.71 1.20
N GLY A 23 -12.61 0.45 1.12
CA GLY A 23 -11.60 1.14 1.92
C GLY A 23 -11.63 2.66 1.70
N TYR A 24 -11.66 3.13 0.44
CA TYR A 24 -11.71 4.55 0.14
C TYR A 24 -12.98 5.23 0.64
N VAL A 25 -14.14 4.56 0.55
CA VAL A 25 -15.39 5.07 1.12
C VAL A 25 -15.28 5.19 2.64
N TYR A 26 -14.70 4.19 3.31
CA TYR A 26 -14.44 4.27 4.75
C TYR A 26 -13.54 5.44 5.14
N ASP A 27 -12.37 5.58 4.49
CA ASP A 27 -11.43 6.67 4.76
C ASP A 27 -12.05 8.05 4.48
N ALA A 28 -12.81 8.17 3.38
CA ALA A 28 -13.53 9.40 3.03
C ALA A 28 -14.57 9.78 4.10
N LYS A 29 -15.35 8.83 4.62
CA LYS A 29 -16.31 9.08 5.70
C LYS A 29 -15.61 9.55 6.97
N MET A 30 -14.51 8.90 7.36
CA MET A 30 -13.75 9.29 8.55
C MET A 30 -13.17 10.70 8.43
N ARG A 31 -12.55 11.04 7.29
CA ARG A 31 -12.01 12.38 7.05
C ARG A 31 -13.11 13.44 6.95
N ALA A 32 -14.21 13.14 6.28
CA ALA A 32 -15.35 14.06 6.19
C ALA A 32 -16.02 14.28 7.55
N ALA A 33 -16.11 13.26 8.40
CA ALA A 33 -16.60 13.43 9.77
C ALA A 33 -15.71 14.36 10.59
N HIS A 34 -14.39 14.21 10.48
CA HIS A 34 -13.44 15.14 11.11
C HIS A 34 -13.64 16.58 10.60
N LEU A 35 -13.81 16.78 9.29
CA LEU A 35 -14.08 18.11 8.74
C LEU A 35 -15.41 18.69 9.23
N ALA A 36 -16.45 17.86 9.27
CA ALA A 36 -17.78 18.24 9.73
C ALA A 36 -17.76 18.71 11.19
N ARG A 37 -17.03 17.99 12.05
CA ARG A 37 -16.90 18.29 13.47
C ARG A 37 -16.08 19.56 13.73
N GLU A 38 -14.92 19.68 13.09
CA GLU A 38 -13.94 20.72 13.43
C GLU A 38 -14.13 22.03 12.67
N PHE A 39 -14.63 21.99 11.43
CA PHE A 39 -14.60 23.15 10.53
C PHE A 39 -15.97 23.54 9.96
N TRP A 40 -16.88 22.58 9.75
CA TRP A 40 -18.20 22.88 9.18
C TRP A 40 -19.27 23.14 10.26
N HIS A 41 -18.94 22.89 11.53
CA HIS A 41 -19.86 23.01 12.65
C HIS A 41 -21.13 22.17 12.48
N ASP A 42 -20.99 20.97 11.92
CA ASP A 42 -22.07 20.01 11.67
C ASP A 42 -21.79 18.69 12.42
N PRO A 43 -22.03 18.65 13.74
CA PRO A 43 -21.77 17.46 14.55
C PRO A 43 -22.73 16.30 14.20
N GLU A 44 -23.94 16.59 13.70
CA GLU A 44 -24.89 15.56 13.29
C GLU A 44 -24.39 14.79 12.05
N LEU A 45 -23.84 15.51 11.07
CA LEU A 45 -23.18 14.90 9.93
C LEU A 45 -21.95 14.08 10.36
N ALA A 46 -21.14 14.61 11.28
CA ALA A 46 -19.96 13.91 11.79
C ALA A 46 -20.34 12.57 12.44
N ASP A 47 -21.29 12.60 13.38
CA ASP A 47 -21.75 11.40 14.10
C ASP A 47 -22.38 10.37 13.13
N ARG A 48 -23.14 10.83 12.13
CA ARG A 48 -23.72 9.96 11.11
C ARG A 48 -22.62 9.28 10.27
N LEU A 49 -21.64 10.05 9.79
CA LEU A 49 -20.55 9.52 8.96
C LEU A 49 -19.67 8.54 9.73
N GLU A 50 -19.36 8.81 10.99
CA GLU A 50 -18.62 7.90 11.89
C GLU A 50 -19.38 6.59 12.10
N LYS A 51 -20.69 6.67 12.40
CA LYS A 51 -21.55 5.49 12.55
C LYS A 51 -21.58 4.64 11.28
N GLU A 52 -21.79 5.28 10.13
CA GLU A 52 -21.82 4.57 8.85
C GLU A 52 -20.45 3.98 8.48
N ALA A 53 -19.35 4.63 8.84
CA ALA A 53 -18.00 4.13 8.63
C ALA A 53 -17.73 2.90 9.51
N ALA A 54 -18.14 2.92 10.79
CA ALA A 54 -18.04 1.78 11.69
C ALA A 54 -18.85 0.57 11.17
N GLU A 55 -20.08 0.79 10.70
CA GLU A 55 -20.90 -0.27 10.10
C GLU A 55 -20.30 -0.80 8.79
N LEU A 56 -19.73 0.06 7.95
CA LEU A 56 -19.01 -0.35 6.75
C LEU A 56 -17.79 -1.20 7.09
N LYS A 57 -16.96 -0.77 8.05
CA LYS A 57 -15.80 -1.53 8.53
C LYS A 57 -16.20 -2.91 9.02
N HIS A 58 -17.23 -3.02 9.85
CA HIS A 58 -17.71 -4.29 10.36
C HIS A 58 -18.19 -5.23 9.24
N ARG A 59 -19.05 -4.74 8.34
CA ARG A 59 -19.55 -5.56 7.21
C ARG A 59 -18.45 -5.96 6.25
N PHE A 60 -17.51 -5.05 5.95
CA PHE A 60 -16.38 -5.35 5.09
C PHE A 60 -15.52 -6.48 5.65
N ASN A 61 -15.15 -6.40 6.93
CA ASN A 61 -14.31 -7.43 7.56
C ASN A 61 -14.99 -8.79 7.67
N ARG A 62 -16.33 -8.84 7.70
CA ARG A 62 -17.11 -10.09 7.63
C ARG A 62 -17.27 -10.62 6.21
N ASP A 63 -17.63 -9.74 5.27
CA ASP A 63 -18.13 -10.13 3.95
C ASP A 63 -17.02 -10.29 2.91
N PHE A 64 -15.87 -9.65 3.09
CA PHE A 64 -14.72 -9.76 2.16
C PHE A 64 -13.63 -10.69 2.66
N TRP A 65 -13.60 -11.05 3.94
CA TRP A 65 -12.56 -11.92 4.47
C TRP A 65 -12.65 -13.35 3.93
N LEU A 66 -11.50 -13.91 3.55
CA LEU A 66 -11.31 -15.28 3.10
C LEU A 66 -10.60 -16.06 4.20
N GLU A 67 -11.37 -16.72 5.06
CA GLU A 67 -10.86 -17.42 6.26
C GLU A 67 -9.72 -18.40 5.91
N ASP A 68 -9.92 -19.24 4.90
CA ASP A 68 -8.95 -20.28 4.51
C ASP A 68 -7.66 -19.73 3.88
N ARG A 69 -7.67 -18.46 3.45
CA ARG A 69 -6.54 -17.81 2.77
C ARG A 69 -5.90 -16.70 3.60
N GLU A 70 -6.54 -16.28 4.68
CA GLU A 70 -6.10 -15.22 5.59
C GLU A 70 -5.83 -13.86 4.91
N PHE A 71 -6.67 -13.48 3.94
CA PHE A 71 -6.68 -12.13 3.35
C PHE A 71 -8.08 -11.73 2.82
N PHE A 72 -8.22 -10.51 2.32
CA PHE A 72 -9.49 -9.99 1.79
C PHE A 72 -9.65 -10.27 0.30
N ALA A 73 -10.82 -10.76 -0.10
CA ALA A 73 -11.21 -10.91 -1.49
C ALA A 73 -11.00 -9.61 -2.28
N LEU A 74 -10.49 -9.73 -3.50
CA LEU A 74 -10.27 -8.61 -4.40
C LEU A 74 -11.57 -7.87 -4.71
N ALA A 75 -12.67 -8.61 -4.86
CA ALA A 75 -14.00 -8.08 -5.12
C ALA A 75 -15.09 -9.07 -4.70
N ILE A 76 -16.33 -8.57 -4.62
CA ILE A 76 -17.54 -9.39 -4.78
C ILE A 76 -18.04 -9.19 -6.22
N ASP A 77 -18.18 -10.28 -6.97
CA ASP A 77 -18.63 -10.24 -8.36
C ASP A 77 -20.16 -10.18 -8.50
N GLY A 78 -20.65 -10.06 -9.74
CA GLY A 78 -22.08 -9.93 -10.03
C GLY A 78 -22.95 -11.14 -9.64
N ASP A 79 -22.33 -12.31 -9.41
CA ASP A 79 -22.99 -13.52 -8.90
C ASP A 79 -22.90 -13.62 -7.36
N GLY A 80 -22.34 -12.61 -6.69
CA GLY A 80 -22.14 -12.60 -5.24
C GLY A 80 -20.93 -13.40 -4.77
N ARG A 81 -20.04 -13.81 -5.68
CA ARG A 81 -18.87 -14.62 -5.33
C ARG A 81 -17.70 -13.74 -4.91
N LYS A 82 -16.96 -14.18 -3.89
CA LYS A 82 -15.68 -13.57 -3.49
C LYS A 82 -14.63 -13.89 -4.54
N VAL A 83 -14.11 -12.88 -5.21
CA VAL A 83 -12.98 -12.98 -6.13
C VAL A 83 -11.72 -13.15 -5.29
N ASP A 84 -11.14 -14.34 -5.34
CA ASP A 84 -10.22 -14.84 -4.32
C ASP A 84 -8.73 -14.69 -4.68
N ALA A 85 -8.37 -14.12 -5.83
CA ALA A 85 -6.98 -13.90 -6.18
C ALA A 85 -6.28 -12.94 -5.21
N LEU A 86 -5.06 -13.28 -4.81
CA LEU A 86 -4.21 -12.42 -3.98
C LEU A 86 -3.58 -11.29 -4.81
N THR A 87 -3.86 -10.05 -4.42
CA THR A 87 -3.37 -8.84 -5.10
C THR A 87 -2.85 -7.80 -4.11
N SER A 88 -2.16 -6.78 -4.62
CA SER A 88 -1.68 -5.65 -3.80
C SER A 88 -2.79 -4.79 -3.18
N ASN A 89 -4.04 -4.92 -3.66
CA ASN A 89 -5.19 -4.14 -3.19
C ASN A 89 -5.39 -4.25 -1.67
N ILE A 90 -4.99 -5.36 -1.04
CA ILE A 90 -5.07 -5.54 0.41
C ILE A 90 -4.23 -4.50 1.19
N GLY A 91 -3.18 -3.93 0.58
CA GLY A 91 -2.42 -2.83 1.18
C GLY A 91 -3.15 -1.48 1.15
N HIS A 92 -4.08 -1.27 0.21
CA HIS A 92 -4.98 -0.11 0.25
C HIS A 92 -6.00 -0.21 1.39
N LEU A 93 -6.36 -1.43 1.79
CA LEU A 93 -7.22 -1.67 2.96
C LEU A 93 -6.49 -1.28 4.25
N LEU A 94 -5.19 -1.58 4.35
CA LEU A 94 -4.36 -1.04 5.43
C LEU A 94 -4.26 0.48 5.32
N TRP A 95 -3.99 1.04 4.14
CA TRP A 95 -3.90 2.49 3.99
C TRP A 95 -5.16 3.23 4.46
N SER A 96 -6.34 2.74 4.07
CA SER A 96 -7.64 3.32 4.45
C SER A 96 -8.01 3.11 5.92
N GLY A 97 -7.41 2.14 6.62
CA GLY A 97 -7.72 1.83 8.02
C GLY A 97 -8.99 0.99 8.22
N ILE A 98 -9.53 0.43 7.14
CA ILE A 98 -10.75 -0.38 7.21
C ILE A 98 -10.51 -1.76 7.81
N VAL A 99 -9.28 -2.28 7.77
CA VAL A 99 -8.93 -3.60 8.33
C VAL A 99 -9.06 -3.62 9.86
N GLU A 100 -9.59 -4.69 10.43
CA GLU A 100 -9.56 -4.92 11.88
C GLU A 100 -8.17 -5.38 12.34
N GLU A 101 -7.77 -4.98 13.56
CA GLU A 101 -6.40 -5.21 14.07
C GLU A 101 -6.02 -6.69 14.10
N ASP A 102 -6.98 -7.59 14.34
CA ASP A 102 -6.79 -9.04 14.38
C ASP A 102 -6.40 -9.65 13.01
N LYS A 103 -6.69 -8.94 11.92
CA LYS A 103 -6.41 -9.39 10.53
C LYS A 103 -5.19 -8.71 9.93
N ALA A 104 -4.69 -7.63 10.54
CA ALA A 104 -3.63 -6.80 9.98
C ALA A 104 -2.33 -7.60 9.79
N GLU A 105 -1.93 -8.42 10.77
CA GLU A 105 -0.71 -9.23 10.70
C GLU A 105 -0.73 -10.19 9.50
N ALA A 106 -1.86 -10.88 9.28
CA ALA A 106 -2.02 -11.78 8.15
C ALA A 106 -1.88 -11.05 6.80
N VAL A 107 -2.50 -9.87 6.67
CA VAL A 107 -2.36 -9.03 5.47
C VAL A 107 -0.91 -8.59 5.25
N VAL A 108 -0.19 -8.21 6.31
CA VAL A 108 1.23 -7.84 6.21
C VAL A 108 2.09 -9.02 5.77
N ARG A 109 1.86 -10.23 6.33
CA ARG A 109 2.57 -11.45 5.90
C ARG A 109 2.39 -11.72 4.42
N HIS A 110 1.18 -11.54 3.88
CA HIS A 110 0.93 -11.70 2.44
C HIS A 110 1.64 -10.63 1.61
N LEU A 111 1.50 -9.35 1.97
CA LEU A 111 2.15 -8.23 1.26
C LEU A 111 3.67 -8.37 1.20
N MET A 112 4.29 -8.81 2.29
CA MET A 112 5.74 -8.96 2.42
C MET A 112 6.25 -10.36 2.06
N GLY A 113 5.34 -11.28 1.76
CA GLY A 113 5.64 -12.65 1.37
C GLY A 113 6.21 -12.74 -0.06
N PRO A 114 6.89 -13.86 -0.39
CA PRO A 114 7.62 -14.01 -1.66
C PRO A 114 6.71 -13.99 -2.90
N HIS A 115 5.41 -14.26 -2.74
CA HIS A 115 4.45 -14.24 -3.83
C HIS A 115 4.16 -12.81 -4.32
N LEU A 116 4.06 -11.85 -3.39
CA LEU A 116 3.75 -10.45 -3.70
C LEU A 116 5.00 -9.55 -3.70
N TYR A 117 5.87 -9.65 -2.69
CA TYR A 117 7.06 -8.82 -2.59
C TYR A 117 8.22 -9.43 -3.39
N SER A 118 8.58 -8.80 -4.51
CA SER A 118 9.60 -9.31 -5.43
C SER A 118 11.05 -9.01 -5.00
N GLY A 119 11.25 -8.22 -3.93
CA GLY A 119 12.55 -7.61 -3.61
C GLY A 119 12.77 -6.23 -4.24
N TRP A 120 11.99 -5.87 -5.26
CA TRP A 120 11.87 -4.48 -5.75
C TRP A 120 10.67 -3.76 -5.15
N GLY A 121 9.55 -4.47 -4.96
CA GLY A 121 8.30 -3.94 -4.44
C GLY A 121 7.21 -5.00 -4.45
N VAL A 122 6.02 -4.61 -4.03
CA VAL A 122 4.80 -5.42 -4.07
C VAL A 122 4.22 -5.42 -5.49
N ARG A 123 4.01 -6.61 -6.03
CA ARG A 123 3.38 -6.89 -7.33
C ARG A 123 1.87 -6.66 -7.26
N THR A 124 1.28 -6.28 -8.38
CA THR A 124 -0.19 -6.11 -8.50
C THR A 124 -0.96 -7.42 -8.35
N MET A 125 -0.35 -8.56 -8.68
CA MET A 125 -0.92 -9.90 -8.46
C MET A 125 0.19 -10.83 -7.99
N ALA A 126 -0.17 -11.71 -7.05
CA ALA A 126 0.73 -12.68 -6.49
C ALA A 126 1.19 -13.72 -7.52
N GLU A 127 2.46 -14.08 -7.46
CA GLU A 127 3.00 -15.22 -8.21
C GLU A 127 2.34 -16.52 -7.74
N GLY A 128 1.80 -17.29 -8.69
CA GLY A 128 1.03 -18.52 -8.43
C GLY A 128 -0.47 -18.37 -8.69
N GLU A 129 -1.00 -17.15 -8.73
CA GLU A 129 -2.37 -16.89 -9.19
C GLU A 129 -2.47 -17.16 -10.69
N GLY A 130 -3.58 -17.74 -11.16
CA GLY A 130 -3.75 -18.16 -12.56
C GLY A 130 -3.68 -17.02 -13.58
N GLY A 131 -3.91 -15.78 -13.13
CA GLY A 131 -3.75 -14.57 -13.93
C GLY A 131 -2.33 -13.97 -13.94
N TYR A 132 -1.42 -14.47 -13.11
CA TYR A 132 -0.13 -13.83 -12.89
C TYR A 132 0.72 -13.76 -14.17
N ASN A 133 1.20 -12.56 -14.46
CA ASN A 133 2.14 -12.27 -15.52
C ASN A 133 3.05 -11.11 -15.04
N PRO A 134 4.38 -11.31 -14.90
CA PRO A 134 5.30 -10.28 -14.42
C PRO A 134 5.38 -9.06 -15.35
N ILE A 135 4.94 -9.19 -16.61
CA ILE A 135 4.80 -8.10 -17.58
C ILE A 135 3.32 -7.84 -17.93
N GLY A 136 2.39 -8.23 -17.05
CA GLY A 136 0.98 -7.92 -17.18
C GLY A 136 0.62 -6.65 -16.41
N TYR A 137 -0.01 -5.69 -17.08
CA TYR A 137 -0.23 -4.33 -16.56
C TYR A 137 -0.85 -4.25 -15.16
N HIS A 138 -1.84 -5.10 -14.85
CA HIS A 138 -2.43 -5.24 -13.50
C HIS A 138 -2.34 -6.68 -12.97
N LEU A 139 -1.42 -7.47 -13.51
CA LEU A 139 -1.37 -8.91 -13.32
C LEU A 139 -0.01 -9.38 -12.77
N GLY A 140 0.82 -8.48 -12.27
CA GLY A 140 2.11 -8.86 -11.74
C GLY A 140 3.17 -7.78 -11.86
N THR A 141 2.95 -6.71 -12.61
CA THR A 141 3.84 -5.52 -12.57
C THR A 141 3.82 -4.86 -11.21
N ILE A 142 4.85 -4.04 -10.95
CA ILE A 142 5.03 -3.26 -9.73
C ILE A 142 4.81 -1.80 -10.06
N TRP A 143 3.97 -1.14 -9.26
CA TRP A 143 3.57 0.24 -9.48
C TRP A 143 4.06 1.12 -8.33
N PRO A 144 4.84 2.18 -8.60
CA PRO A 144 5.36 3.07 -7.56
C PRO A 144 4.28 3.73 -6.69
N HIS A 145 3.17 4.17 -7.30
CA HIS A 145 2.09 4.79 -6.54
C HIS A 145 1.45 3.77 -5.57
N ASP A 146 1.16 2.56 -6.06
CA ASP A 146 0.57 1.46 -5.29
C ASP A 146 1.46 1.12 -4.08
N ASN A 147 2.76 0.97 -4.32
CA ASN A 147 3.75 0.71 -3.27
C ASN A 147 3.86 1.83 -2.23
N ALA A 148 3.63 3.09 -2.62
CA ALA A 148 3.60 4.20 -1.68
C ALA A 148 2.35 4.16 -0.77
N PHE A 149 1.18 3.77 -1.32
CA PHE A 149 -0.03 3.52 -0.51
C PHE A 149 0.18 2.34 0.44
N ILE A 150 0.75 1.23 -0.04
CA ILE A 150 1.07 0.05 0.76
C ILE A 150 2.01 0.40 1.91
N ALA A 151 3.11 1.13 1.64
CA ALA A 151 4.05 1.56 2.67
C ALA A 151 3.37 2.42 3.75
N MET A 152 2.48 3.34 3.37
CA MET A 152 1.70 4.12 4.32
C MET A 152 0.67 3.28 5.09
N GLY A 153 0.09 2.26 4.46
CA GLY A 153 -0.80 1.30 5.13
C GLY A 153 -0.07 0.47 6.17
N LEU A 154 1.07 -0.11 5.82
CA LEU A 154 1.96 -0.81 6.76
C LEU A 154 2.30 0.10 7.95
N ARG A 155 2.68 1.35 7.64
CA ARG A 155 3.01 2.36 8.66
C ARG A 155 1.84 2.64 9.60
N ARG A 156 0.62 2.79 9.07
CA ARG A 156 -0.60 3.05 9.86
C ARG A 156 -0.88 1.96 10.89
N TYR A 157 -0.54 0.72 10.59
CA TYR A 157 -0.72 -0.43 11.49
C TYR A 157 0.55 -0.78 12.30
N GLY A 158 1.55 0.10 12.32
CA GLY A 158 2.76 -0.08 13.15
C GLY A 158 3.90 -0.88 12.51
N TYR A 159 3.73 -1.38 11.28
CA TYR A 159 4.71 -2.16 10.52
C TYR A 159 5.73 -1.26 9.81
N ARG A 160 6.48 -0.51 10.63
CA ARG A 160 7.39 0.55 10.16
C ARG A 160 8.64 0.01 9.44
N GLU A 161 9.10 -1.19 9.78
CA GLU A 161 10.26 -1.80 9.12
C GLU A 161 9.89 -2.33 7.74
N GLU A 162 8.71 -2.93 7.60
CA GLU A 162 8.11 -3.38 6.35
C GLU A 162 7.85 -2.18 5.43
N ALA A 163 7.29 -1.09 5.98
CA ALA A 163 7.12 0.15 5.24
C ALA A 163 8.47 0.70 4.72
N ALA A 164 9.51 0.70 5.56
CA ALA A 164 10.85 1.11 5.17
C ALA A 164 11.46 0.21 4.08
N ARG A 165 11.18 -1.10 4.12
CA ARG A 165 11.61 -2.06 3.11
C ARG A 165 10.94 -1.84 1.76
N VAL A 166 9.64 -1.59 1.72
CA VAL A 166 8.93 -1.21 0.48
C VAL A 166 9.47 0.10 -0.07
N ALA A 167 9.66 1.11 0.79
CA ALA A 167 10.20 2.40 0.39
C ALA A 167 11.62 2.29 -0.19
N MET A 168 12.50 1.52 0.45
CA MET A 168 13.86 1.31 -0.05
C MET A 168 13.85 0.66 -1.43
N GLY A 169 13.02 -0.37 -1.65
CA GLY A 169 12.92 -1.03 -2.96
C GLY A 169 12.53 -0.06 -4.08
N MET A 170 11.61 0.87 -3.82
CA MET A 170 11.25 1.93 -4.76
C MET A 170 12.37 2.96 -4.97
N LEU A 171 13.06 3.37 -3.90
CA LEU A 171 14.17 4.33 -4.00
C LEU A 171 15.36 3.73 -4.77
N GLU A 172 15.67 2.46 -4.57
CA GLU A 172 16.67 1.73 -5.36
C GLU A 172 16.21 1.59 -6.81
N ALA A 173 14.95 1.20 -7.06
CA ALA A 173 14.44 1.12 -8.43
C ALA A 173 14.59 2.48 -9.16
N ALA A 174 14.34 3.60 -8.48
CA ALA A 174 14.47 4.93 -9.05
C ALA A 174 15.88 5.24 -9.59
N THR A 175 16.95 4.64 -9.04
CA THR A 175 18.32 4.86 -9.55
C THR A 175 18.50 4.32 -10.96
N TYR A 176 17.75 3.27 -11.33
CA TYR A 176 17.74 2.71 -12.68
C TYR A 176 16.89 3.52 -13.66
N PHE A 177 15.93 4.30 -13.15
CA PHE A 177 15.06 5.16 -13.95
C PHE A 177 15.48 6.64 -13.91
N LYS A 178 16.77 6.94 -13.76
CA LYS A 178 17.32 8.31 -13.74
C LYS A 178 16.65 9.22 -12.69
N GLY A 179 16.26 8.65 -11.55
CA GLY A 179 15.57 9.34 -10.46
C GLY A 179 14.08 9.61 -10.73
N ARG A 180 13.50 9.06 -11.81
CA ARG A 180 12.10 9.26 -12.21
C ARG A 180 11.39 7.92 -12.32
N LEU A 181 10.70 7.54 -11.24
CA LEU A 181 9.93 6.30 -11.22
C LEU A 181 8.90 6.28 -12.37
N PRO A 182 8.82 5.18 -13.15
CA PRO A 182 7.86 5.03 -14.23
C PRO A 182 6.45 4.77 -13.67
N GLU A 183 5.45 4.73 -14.55
CA GLU A 183 4.12 4.19 -14.25
C GLU A 183 4.16 2.86 -13.49
N ALA A 184 4.89 1.92 -14.09
CA ALA A 184 5.04 0.55 -13.65
C ALA A 184 6.33 -0.02 -14.24
N PHE A 185 6.84 -1.08 -13.62
CA PHE A 185 7.92 -1.91 -14.14
C PHE A 185 7.60 -3.39 -13.90
N ALA A 186 8.31 -4.28 -14.58
CA ALA A 186 8.01 -5.71 -14.51
C ALA A 186 8.24 -6.28 -13.10
N GLY A 187 7.37 -7.19 -12.67
CA GLY A 187 7.42 -7.78 -11.34
C GLY A 187 8.27 -9.04 -11.21
N TYR A 188 9.34 -9.17 -12.01
CA TYR A 188 10.27 -10.29 -11.81
C TYR A 188 10.86 -10.27 -10.39
N PRO A 189 11.09 -11.45 -9.77
CA PRO A 189 11.91 -11.53 -8.56
C PRO A 189 13.25 -10.85 -8.79
N ARG A 190 13.70 -10.05 -7.82
CA ARG A 190 14.96 -9.30 -7.91
C ARG A 190 16.18 -10.21 -8.08
N GLN A 191 16.10 -11.48 -7.68
CA GLN A 191 17.15 -12.47 -7.87
C GLN A 191 17.33 -12.89 -9.34
N LEU A 192 16.31 -12.69 -10.19
CA LEU A 192 16.35 -13.10 -11.60
C LEU A 192 16.86 -12.00 -12.53
N THR A 193 16.91 -10.75 -12.08
CA THR A 193 17.29 -9.60 -12.91
C THR A 193 18.23 -8.66 -12.15
N GLU A 194 19.30 -8.21 -12.80
CA GLU A 194 20.25 -7.26 -12.18
C GLU A 194 19.64 -5.86 -11.94
N PHE A 195 18.53 -5.57 -12.61
CA PHE A 195 17.83 -4.29 -12.59
C PHE A 195 16.30 -4.48 -12.70
N PRO A 196 15.47 -3.51 -12.29
CA PRO A 196 14.04 -3.54 -12.54
C PRO A 196 13.77 -3.45 -14.05
N VAL A 197 13.20 -4.50 -14.63
CA VAL A 197 12.96 -4.57 -16.08
C VAL A 197 11.86 -3.58 -16.47
N GLU A 198 12.15 -2.74 -17.46
CA GLU A 198 11.21 -1.71 -17.92
C GLU A 198 9.93 -2.34 -18.47
N TYR A 199 8.78 -1.73 -18.17
CA TYR A 199 7.51 -2.11 -18.77
C TYR A 199 7.39 -1.44 -20.16
N PRO A 200 7.22 -2.21 -21.27
CA PRO A 200 7.41 -1.69 -22.63
C PRO A 200 6.55 -0.47 -23.02
N THR A 201 5.39 -0.28 -22.39
CA THR A 201 4.45 0.81 -22.71
C THR A 201 4.21 1.77 -21.54
N ALA A 202 5.06 1.75 -20.52
CA ALA A 202 4.88 2.63 -19.36
C ALA A 202 5.07 4.11 -19.73
N CYS A 203 4.17 4.96 -19.24
CA CYS A 203 4.45 6.39 -19.22
C CYS A 203 5.62 6.71 -18.27
N SER A 204 6.60 7.48 -18.73
CA SER A 204 7.77 7.88 -17.93
C SER A 204 8.18 9.33 -18.22
N PRO A 205 7.98 10.28 -17.28
CA PRO A 205 7.29 10.13 -15.99
C PRO A 205 5.76 10.13 -16.14
N GLN A 206 5.05 9.57 -15.16
CA GLN A 206 3.59 9.68 -15.06
C GLN A 206 3.19 10.40 -13.76
N ALA A 207 2.10 11.17 -13.80
CA ALA A 207 1.70 12.08 -12.73
C ALA A 207 1.62 11.43 -11.34
N TRP A 208 0.98 10.27 -11.20
CA TRP A 208 0.89 9.58 -9.90
C TRP A 208 2.22 8.98 -9.40
N ALA A 209 3.14 8.64 -10.31
CA ALA A 209 4.43 8.04 -9.97
C ALA A 209 5.38 9.12 -9.42
N SER A 210 5.25 10.35 -9.90
CA SER A 210 5.96 11.52 -9.36
C SER A 210 5.60 11.82 -7.90
N GLY A 211 4.41 11.45 -7.43
CA GLY A 211 3.99 11.62 -6.03
C GLY A 211 4.55 10.55 -5.09
N ALA A 212 4.90 9.36 -5.61
CA ALA A 212 5.30 8.23 -4.79
C ALA A 212 6.54 8.52 -3.90
N PRO A 213 7.64 9.12 -4.39
CA PRO A 213 8.79 9.43 -3.54
C PRO A 213 8.45 10.32 -2.34
N LEU A 214 7.54 11.28 -2.51
CA LEU A 214 7.14 12.19 -1.42
C LEU A 214 6.34 11.45 -0.34
N LEU A 215 5.44 10.56 -0.74
CA LEU A 215 4.66 9.76 0.21
C LEU A 215 5.52 8.70 0.90
N LEU A 216 6.49 8.11 0.19
CA LEU A 216 7.47 7.20 0.78
C LEU A 216 8.37 7.91 1.79
N LEU A 217 8.80 9.15 1.50
CA LEU A 217 9.54 9.98 2.44
C LEU A 217 8.74 10.22 3.73
N ARG A 218 7.46 10.56 3.60
CA ARG A 218 6.53 10.66 4.75
C ARG A 218 6.47 9.35 5.53
N ALA A 219 6.35 8.21 4.85
CA ALA A 219 6.25 6.89 5.47
C ALA A 219 7.50 6.55 6.28
N ILE A 220 8.70 6.73 5.74
CA ILE A 220 9.95 6.36 6.43
C ILE A 220 10.33 7.33 7.54
N LEU A 221 10.05 8.63 7.41
CA LEU A 221 10.22 9.60 8.49
C LEU A 221 9.12 9.50 9.56
N GLY A 222 8.01 8.83 9.26
CA GLY A 222 6.88 8.68 10.17
C GLY A 222 6.24 10.02 10.52
N LEU A 223 6.04 10.89 9.51
CA LEU A 223 5.49 12.22 9.72
C LEU A 223 3.96 12.14 9.87
N GLU A 224 3.47 12.45 11.07
CA GLU A 224 2.03 12.46 11.36
C GLU A 224 1.58 13.78 11.99
N PRO A 225 0.79 14.59 11.27
CA PRO A 225 0.14 15.79 11.81
C PRO A 225 -0.91 15.43 12.86
N ILE A 226 -0.77 15.93 14.08
CA ILE A 226 -1.77 15.78 15.15
C ILE A 226 -2.05 17.14 15.78
N GLY A 227 -3.20 17.74 15.44
CA GLY A 227 -3.58 19.06 15.90
C GLY A 227 -2.55 20.12 15.52
N ASP A 228 -1.94 20.75 16.53
CA ASP A 228 -0.89 21.77 16.37
C ASP A 228 0.53 21.19 16.42
N HIS A 229 0.67 19.86 16.38
CA HIS A 229 1.96 19.16 16.44
C HIS A 229 2.21 18.33 15.17
N LEU A 230 3.48 18.12 14.86
CA LEU A 230 3.92 17.12 13.90
C LEU A 230 4.75 16.07 14.64
N LEU A 231 4.22 14.85 14.71
CA LEU A 231 4.98 13.71 15.21
C LEU A 231 5.98 13.24 14.15
N VAL A 232 7.15 12.83 14.63
CA VAL A 232 8.23 12.28 13.81
C VAL A 232 8.70 10.99 14.47
N ASP A 233 8.46 9.86 13.81
CA ASP A 233 8.89 8.53 14.26
C ASP A 233 9.71 7.87 13.13
N PRO A 234 11.01 8.10 13.02
CA PRO A 234 11.76 7.65 11.86
C PRO A 234 12.05 6.14 11.89
N ALA A 235 11.75 5.45 10.79
CA ALA A 235 12.16 4.09 10.48
C ALA A 235 12.98 4.09 9.18
N ILE A 236 14.22 4.57 9.28
CA ILE A 236 15.08 4.79 8.12
C ILE A 236 15.91 3.53 7.83
N PRO A 237 15.94 3.06 6.57
CA PRO A 237 16.89 2.04 6.14
C PRO A 237 18.34 2.40 6.46
N SER A 238 19.12 1.47 7.02
CA SER A 238 20.53 1.68 7.35
C SER A 238 21.37 2.14 6.15
N MET A 239 21.02 1.67 4.94
CA MET A 239 21.65 2.04 3.68
C MET A 239 21.56 3.54 3.33
N LEU A 240 20.55 4.27 3.84
CA LEU A 240 20.42 5.71 3.61
C LEU A 240 21.29 6.54 4.56
N GLY A 241 21.81 5.94 5.63
CA GLY A 241 22.64 6.62 6.63
C GLY A 241 21.85 7.61 7.49
N GLN A 242 21.50 8.77 6.94
CA GLN A 242 20.75 9.83 7.63
C GLN A 242 19.84 10.54 6.65
N LEU A 243 18.64 10.89 7.11
CA LEU A 243 17.65 11.61 6.34
C LEU A 243 17.13 12.78 7.15
N GLU A 244 17.12 13.96 6.53
CA GLU A 244 16.65 15.20 7.13
C GLU A 244 15.70 15.90 6.16
N LEU A 245 14.56 16.33 6.70
CA LEU A 245 13.61 17.17 6.01
C LEU A 245 13.44 18.45 6.84
N LEU A 246 13.95 19.55 6.30
CA LEU A 246 14.03 20.83 6.99
C LEU A 246 12.81 21.71 6.69
N ASP A 247 12.52 22.64 7.60
CA ASP A 247 11.54 23.72 7.40
C ASP A 247 10.12 23.25 7.07
N ILE A 248 9.67 22.11 7.60
CA ILE A 248 8.34 21.56 7.32
C ILE A 248 7.25 22.49 7.87
N PRO A 249 6.44 23.13 7.00
CA PRO A 249 5.42 24.07 7.45
C PRO A 249 4.16 23.32 7.93
N GLY A 250 3.47 23.89 8.91
CA GLY A 250 2.15 23.42 9.35
C GLY A 250 1.58 24.24 10.49
N ARG A 251 0.58 23.69 11.20
CA ARG A 251 -0.01 24.34 12.38
C ARG A 251 1.00 24.52 13.52
N TRP A 252 2.04 23.69 13.53
CA TRP A 252 3.22 23.77 14.41
C TRP A 252 4.21 24.89 14.02
N GLY A 253 3.90 25.75 13.04
CA GLY A 253 4.84 26.72 12.48
C GLY A 253 5.79 26.05 11.49
N ARG A 254 7.09 25.98 11.83
CA ARG A 254 8.10 25.24 11.06
C ARG A 254 8.90 24.35 11.99
N ILE A 255 9.04 23.08 11.62
CA ILE A 255 9.93 22.15 12.32
C ILE A 255 10.76 21.34 11.32
N ASP A 256 11.89 20.82 11.80
CA ASP A 256 12.70 19.87 11.07
C ASP A 256 12.36 18.44 11.51
N ALA A 257 12.42 17.49 10.57
CA ALA A 257 12.34 16.07 10.86
C ALA A 257 13.65 15.38 10.48
N PHE A 258 14.21 14.61 11.40
CA PHE A 258 15.48 13.91 11.21
C PHE A 258 15.38 12.46 11.64
N GLY A 259 16.05 11.57 10.90
CA GLY A 259 16.12 10.15 11.18
C GLY A 259 17.47 9.56 10.80
N ARG A 260 17.99 8.67 11.64
CA ARG A 260 19.18 7.87 11.33
C ARG A 260 18.77 6.48 10.86
N GLY A 261 19.53 5.95 9.90
CA GLY A 261 19.41 4.59 9.39
C GLY A 261 19.60 3.57 10.51
N ARG A 262 18.53 2.86 10.86
CA ARG A 262 18.51 1.83 11.91
C ARG A 262 17.80 0.55 11.48
N VAL A 263 16.98 0.62 10.43
CA VAL A 263 16.27 -0.54 9.89
C VAL A 263 17.23 -1.32 9.01
N ASN A 264 17.53 -2.55 9.42
CA ASN A 264 18.34 -3.47 8.62
C ASN A 264 17.43 -4.17 7.63
N ILE A 265 17.59 -3.84 6.35
CA ILE A 265 16.89 -4.54 5.27
C ILE A 265 17.79 -5.70 4.83
N PRO A 266 17.31 -6.96 4.86
CA PRO A 266 18.09 -8.09 4.38
C PRO A 266 18.54 -7.85 2.94
N ALA A 267 19.79 -8.19 2.65
CA ALA A 267 20.27 -8.20 1.28
C ALA A 267 19.45 -9.21 0.45
N VAL A 268 19.30 -8.93 -0.84
CA VAL A 268 18.59 -9.81 -1.76
C VAL A 268 19.31 -11.15 -1.81
N GLY A 269 18.73 -12.19 -1.20
CA GLY A 269 19.32 -13.53 -1.10
C GLY A 269 19.35 -14.10 0.33
N ASP A 270 19.23 -13.25 1.36
CA ASP A 270 19.35 -13.68 2.77
C ASP A 270 18.00 -13.99 3.46
N SER A 271 16.87 -13.84 2.76
CA SER A 271 15.57 -14.22 3.32
C SER A 271 15.43 -15.75 3.32
N ALA A 272 15.75 -16.39 4.44
CA ALA A 272 15.25 -17.71 4.73
C ALA A 272 13.70 -17.70 4.62
N PRO A 273 13.06 -18.78 4.14
CA PRO A 273 11.62 -18.86 4.12
C PRO A 273 11.13 -18.68 5.57
N LEU A 274 10.22 -17.72 5.77
CA LEU A 274 9.46 -17.66 7.01
C LEU A 274 8.69 -18.98 7.11
N SER A 275 9.13 -19.82 8.05
CA SER A 275 8.58 -21.14 8.36
C SER A 275 7.22 -21.04 9.02
#